data_AF-A0A506X7C5-F1
#
_entry.id   AF-A0A506X7C5-F1
#
_cell.length_a   1.000
_cell.length_b   1.000
_cell.length_c   1.000
_cell.angle_alpha   90.00
_cell.angle_beta   90.00
_cell.angle_gamma   90.00
#
_symmetry.space_group_name_H-M   'P 1'
#
loop_
_entity.id
_entity.type
_entity.pdbx_description
1 polymer ?
#
loop_
_entity_poly.entity_id
_entity_poly.type
_entity_poly.pdbx_seq_one_letter_code
_entity_poly.pdbx_strand_id
1 'polypeptide(L)'
;FTRTLDWTPALAADGTLQPPRAEWFADGTLNVAVNCVDRHVDAGLGDRVAYHWEGEPGDSRTLTFAELQREVAKAANALTELGIRRGDR
;
A
#
# COMPACT_ATOMS: atom_id res chain seq x y z
N PHE A 1 11.91 21.12 0.74
CA PHE A 1 10.94 20.80 -0.32
C PHE A 1 11.20 19.38 -0.75
N THR A 2 10.17 18.53 -0.74
CA THR A 2 10.24 17.13 -1.21
C THR A 2 10.52 17.12 -2.72
N ARG A 3 11.25 16.12 -3.23
CA ARG A 3 11.50 15.94 -4.66
C ARG A 3 10.19 15.57 -5.37
N THR A 4 9.53 16.54 -5.99
CA THR A 4 8.18 16.36 -6.52
C THR A 4 8.14 15.47 -7.77
N LEU A 5 9.05 15.71 -8.72
CA LEU A 5 9.14 14.98 -9.98
C LEU A 5 10.56 15.06 -10.54
N ASP A 6 11.16 13.91 -10.83
CA ASP A 6 12.36 13.78 -11.64
C ASP A 6 12.06 12.90 -12.86
N TRP A 7 12.39 13.38 -14.05
CA TRP A 7 12.16 12.70 -15.32
C TRP A 7 13.46 12.56 -16.12
N THR A 8 13.77 11.33 -16.52
CA THR A 8 14.82 11.02 -17.50
C THR A 8 14.15 10.46 -18.76
N PRO A 9 14.22 11.17 -19.91
CA PRO A 9 13.57 10.75 -21.14
C PRO A 9 14.28 9.54 -21.77
N ALA A 10 13.55 8.86 -22.67
CA ALA A 10 14.07 7.69 -23.37
C ALA A 10 15.16 8.01 -24.41
N LEU A 11 15.22 9.23 -24.91
CA LEU A 11 16.26 9.71 -25.82
C LEU A 11 17.20 10.64 -25.02
N ALA A 12 18.44 10.20 -24.84
CA ALA A 12 19.48 11.00 -24.20
C ALA A 12 19.98 12.12 -25.13
N ALA A 13 20.66 13.11 -24.55
CA ALA A 13 21.15 14.28 -25.30
C ALA A 13 22.17 13.93 -26.41
N ASP A 14 22.86 12.79 -26.28
CA ASP A 14 23.81 12.27 -27.27
C ASP A 14 23.15 11.37 -28.34
N GLY A 15 21.82 11.25 -28.32
CA GLY A 15 21.04 10.44 -29.25
C GLY A 15 20.93 8.96 -28.88
N THR A 16 21.50 8.53 -27.75
CA THR A 16 21.35 7.14 -27.28
C THR A 16 19.95 6.89 -26.70
N LEU A 17 19.44 5.67 -26.90
CA LEU A 17 18.18 5.23 -26.32
C LEU A 17 18.41 4.56 -24.96
N GLN A 18 17.59 4.92 -23.97
CA GLN A 18 17.63 4.41 -22.60
C GLN A 18 16.20 4.19 -22.07
N PRO A 19 15.98 3.30 -21.09
CA PRO A 19 14.68 3.22 -20.42
C PRO A 19 14.34 4.56 -19.76
N PRO A 20 13.14 5.12 -19.99
CA PRO A 20 12.74 6.33 -19.30
C PRO A 20 12.62 6.06 -17.80
N ARG A 21 13.02 7.02 -16.97
CA ARG A 21 12.90 6.97 -15.51
C ARG A 21 12.01 8.11 -15.04
N ALA A 22 10.98 7.79 -14.28
CA ALA A 22 10.16 8.76 -13.57
C ALA A 22 10.22 8.47 -12.08
N GLU A 23 10.51 9.49 -11.28
CA GLU A 23 10.45 9.43 -9.82
C GLU A 23 9.53 10.52 -9.30
N TRP A 24 8.69 10.15 -8.33
CA TRP A 24 7.74 11.04 -7.68
C TRP A 24 7.92 10.90 -6.18
N PHE A 25 8.09 12.01 -5.47
CA PHE A 25 8.29 12.02 -4.02
C PHE A 25 9.42 11.07 -3.59
N ALA A 26 10.55 11.09 -4.30
CA ALA A 26 11.63 10.10 -4.18
C ALA A 26 12.30 10.06 -2.79
N ASP A 27 12.22 11.17 -2.06
CA ASP A 27 12.67 11.34 -0.67
C ASP A 27 11.53 11.15 0.34
N GLY A 28 10.31 10.90 -0.13
CA GLY A 28 9.14 10.60 0.68
C GLY A 28 9.10 9.13 1.12
N THR A 29 8.64 8.91 2.35
CA THR A 29 8.38 7.57 2.88
C THR A 29 6.92 7.46 3.26
N LEU A 30 6.28 6.33 2.93
CA LEU A 30 4.95 6.00 3.40
C LEU A 30 4.80 4.50 3.62
N ASN A 31 3.77 4.14 4.36
CA ASN A 31 3.26 2.77 4.43
C ASN A 31 1.83 2.78 3.87
N VAL A 32 1.56 1.89 2.90
CA VAL A 32 0.26 1.82 2.21
C VAL A 32 -0.83 1.34 3.17
N ALA A 33 -0.57 0.32 3.99
CA ALA A 33 -1.53 -0.19 4.96
C ALA A 33 -1.96 0.90 5.96
N VAL A 34 -1.00 1.70 6.44
CA VAL A 34 -1.29 2.83 7.35
C VAL A 34 -2.25 3.84 6.71
N ASN A 35 -2.08 4.15 5.43
CA ASN A 35 -2.95 5.09 4.73
C ASN A 35 -4.31 4.49 4.34
N CYS A 36 -4.37 3.20 4.07
CA CYS A 36 -5.60 2.55 3.64
C CYS A 36 -6.46 2.05 4.81
N VAL A 37 -5.88 1.83 5.99
CA VAL A 37 -6.56 1.19 7.13
C VAL A 37 -6.35 1.98 8.41
N ASP A 38 -5.11 2.03 8.94
CA ASP A 38 -4.83 2.50 10.31
C ASP A 38 -5.28 3.94 10.54
N ARG A 39 -4.99 4.86 9.60
CA ARG A 39 -5.35 6.27 9.75
C ARG A 39 -6.86 6.51 9.91
N HIS A 40 -7.70 5.59 9.41
CA HIS A 40 -9.14 5.70 9.54
C HIS A 40 -9.59 5.28 10.94
N VAL A 41 -8.96 4.25 11.51
CA VAL A 41 -9.18 3.87 12.91
C VAL A 41 -8.71 4.98 13.85
N ASP A 42 -7.50 5.52 13.62
CA ASP A 42 -6.94 6.61 14.43
C ASP A 42 -7.78 7.90 14.37
N ALA A 43 -8.46 8.13 13.24
CA ALA A 43 -9.41 9.23 13.07
C ALA A 43 -10.77 8.99 13.74
N GLY A 44 -10.93 7.92 14.52
CA GLY A 44 -12.17 7.56 15.21
C GLY A 44 -13.24 6.93 14.30
N LEU A 45 -12.87 6.50 13.08
CA LEU A 45 -13.78 5.85 12.13
C LEU A 45 -13.69 4.33 12.20
N GLY A 46 -13.26 3.77 13.33
CA GLY A 46 -13.05 2.34 13.52
C GLY A 46 -14.28 1.50 13.20
N ASP A 47 -15.48 1.97 13.59
CA ASP A 47 -16.76 1.28 13.37
C ASP A 47 -17.33 1.46 11.96
N ARG A 48 -16.71 2.33 11.14
CA ARG A 48 -17.14 2.51 9.75
C ARG A 48 -16.76 1.26 8.95
N VAL A 49 -17.71 0.77 8.16
CA VAL A 49 -17.48 -0.34 7.23
C VAL A 49 -16.38 0.01 6.22
N ALA A 50 -15.37 -0.85 6.13
CA ALA A 50 -14.25 -0.74 5.20
C ALA A 50 -14.40 -1.66 3.99
N TYR A 51 -14.97 -2.86 4.20
CA TYR A 51 -14.96 -3.92 3.21
C TYR A 51 -16.21 -4.79 3.29
N HIS A 52 -16.82 -5.04 2.13
CA HIS A 52 -17.84 -6.06 1.95
C HIS A 52 -17.26 -7.16 1.05
N TRP A 53 -17.33 -8.39 1.54
CA TRP A 53 -16.96 -9.58 0.79
C TRP A 53 -18.22 -10.40 0.53
N GLU A 54 -18.37 -10.86 -0.70
CA GLU A 54 -19.44 -11.73 -1.16
C GLU A 54 -18.79 -12.93 -1.86
N GLY A 55 -19.05 -14.13 -1.38
CA GLY A 55 -18.60 -15.40 -1.94
C GLY A 55 -19.76 -16.17 -2.58
N GLU A 56 -19.43 -17.12 -3.46
CA GLU A 56 -20.40 -18.06 -4.02
C GLU A 56 -20.37 -19.36 -3.20
N PRO A 57 -21.50 -19.84 -2.62
CA PRO A 57 -22.90 -19.70 -3.07
C PRO A 57 -23.76 -18.70 -2.25
N GLY A 58 -23.19 -17.60 -1.75
CA GLY A 58 -23.92 -16.54 -1.03
C GLY A 58 -23.38 -16.19 0.36
N ASP A 59 -22.18 -16.65 0.72
CA ASP A 59 -21.53 -16.25 1.96
C ASP A 59 -21.14 -14.77 1.89
N SER A 60 -21.45 -14.00 2.93
CA SER A 60 -21.05 -12.60 2.99
C SER A 60 -20.31 -12.27 4.28
N ARG A 61 -19.41 -11.29 4.20
CA ARG A 61 -18.73 -10.71 5.35
C ARG A 61 -18.65 -9.21 5.18
N THR A 62 -18.92 -8.50 6.26
CA THR A 62 -18.72 -7.06 6.33
C THR A 62 -17.70 -6.80 7.44
N LEU A 63 -16.64 -6.07 7.11
CA LEU A 63 -15.60 -5.71 8.06
C LEU A 63 -15.55 -4.19 8.21
N THR A 64 -15.55 -3.74 9.46
CA THR A 64 -15.24 -2.36 9.85
C THR A 64 -13.73 -2.09 9.70
N PHE A 65 -13.31 -0.82 9.72
CA PHE A 65 -11.90 -0.46 9.69
C PHE A 65 -11.12 -1.07 10.86
N ALA A 66 -11.69 -1.10 12.06
CA ALA A 66 -11.06 -1.70 13.23
C ALA A 66 -10.91 -3.23 13.10
N GLU A 67 -11.87 -3.92 12.48
CA GLU A 67 -11.77 -5.35 12.19
C GLU A 67 -10.74 -5.63 11.11
N LEU A 68 -10.77 -4.87 10.01
CA LEU A 68 -9.82 -5.02 8.93
C LEU A 68 -8.38 -4.78 9.40
N GLN A 69 -8.15 -3.78 10.25
CA GLN A 69 -6.83 -3.51 10.85
C GLN A 69 -6.30 -4.72 11.61
N ARG A 70 -7.13 -5.37 12.42
CA ARG A 70 -6.74 -6.57 13.17
C ARG A 70 -6.38 -7.74 12.25
N GLU A 71 -7.19 -7.99 11.23
CA GLU A 71 -6.92 -9.09 10.28
C GLU A 71 -5.65 -8.84 9.45
N VAL A 72 -5.42 -7.60 8.99
CA VAL A 72 -4.19 -7.22 8.28
C VAL A 72 -2.96 -7.37 9.17
N ALA A 73 -3.01 -6.90 10.43
CA ALA A 73 -1.91 -7.04 11.37
C ALA A 73 -1.59 -8.51 11.68
N LYS A 74 -2.63 -9.34 11.85
CA LYS A 74 -2.48 -10.78 12.06
C LYS A 74 -1.81 -11.47 10.86
N ALA A 75 -2.24 -11.15 9.64
CA ALA A 75 -1.62 -11.67 8.43
C ALA A 75 -0.16 -11.22 8.28
N ALA A 76 0.14 -9.94 8.55
CA ALA A 76 1.50 -9.39 8.50
C ALA A 76 2.44 -10.07 9.51
N ASN A 77 1.97 -10.36 10.72
CA ASN A 77 2.74 -11.10 11.73
C ASN A 77 3.03 -12.53 11.27
N ALA A 78 2.05 -13.24 10.70
CA ALA A 78 2.27 -14.58 10.14
C ALA A 78 3.31 -14.57 9.01
N LEU A 79 3.26 -13.59 8.09
CA LEU A 79 4.29 -13.44 7.05
C LEU A 79 5.68 -13.16 7.64
N THR A 80 5.73 -12.37 8.70
CA THR A 80 6.99 -12.09 9.42
C THR A 80 7.56 -13.35 10.05
N GLU A 81 6.71 -14.20 10.65
CA GLU A 81 7.12 -15.51 11.20
C GLU A 81 7.64 -16.48 10.14
N LEU A 82 7.09 -16.42 8.92
CA LEU A 82 7.59 -17.17 7.76
C LEU A 82 8.92 -16.60 7.21
N GLY A 83 9.42 -15.50 7.76
CA GLY A 83 10.70 -14.91 7.41
C GLY A 83 10.66 -13.91 6.24
N ILE A 84 9.47 -13.49 5.81
CA ILE A 84 9.31 -12.49 4.74
C ILE A 84 9.85 -11.13 5.19
N ARG A 85 10.61 -10.48 4.32
CA ARG A 85 11.23 -9.17 4.53
C ARG A 85 10.84 -8.17 3.45
N ARG A 86 11.11 -6.90 3.74
CA ARG A 86 10.92 -5.81 2.76
C ARG A 86 11.77 -6.10 1.51
N GLY A 87 11.09 -6.23 0.37
CA GLY A 87 11.72 -6.45 -0.93
C GLY A 87 11.48 -7.86 -1.51
N ASP A 88 11.05 -8.81 -0.68
CA ASP A 88 10.75 -10.17 -1.11
C ASP A 88 9.46 -10.22 -1.98
N ARG A 89 9.39 -11.18 -2.91
CA ARG A 89 8.30 -11.35 -3.89
C ARG A 89 7.96 -12.80 -4.13
#